data_AF-A0A3M7MEF8-F1
#
_entry.id   AF-A0A3M7MEF8-F1
#
_cell.length_a   1.000
_cell.length_b   1.000
_cell.length_c   1.000
_cell.angle_alpha   90.00
_cell.angle_beta   90.00
_cell.angle_gamma   90.00
#
_symmetry.space_group_name_H-M   'P 1'
#
loop_
_entity.id
_entity.type
_entity.pdbx_description
1 polymer ?
#
loop_
_entity_poly.entity_id
_entity_poly.type
_entity_poly.pdbx_seq_one_letter_code
_entity_poly.pdbx_strand_id
1 'polypeptide(L)'
;MSFPSISGRMTGALTLYSATFMRYAMAVTPANYLLFGCHAINFSSQLVQGYRYLNYWNFGGREASLAGKADMAKHEALGAADKAGKKLEQVADKVKGAIPK
;
A
#
# COMPACT_ATOMS: atom_id res chain seq x y z
N MET A 1 5.45 5.76 -4.49
CA MET A 1 5.50 4.78 -3.38
C MET A 1 6.93 4.27 -3.17
N SER A 2 7.72 4.94 -2.36
CA SER A 2 9.06 4.46 -1.94
C SER A 2 8.86 3.13 -1.22
N PHE A 3 9.42 2.04 -1.75
CA PHE A 3 9.40 0.75 -1.06
C PHE A 3 10.35 0.92 0.14
N PRO A 4 9.85 0.96 1.39
CA PRO A 4 10.76 0.88 2.53
C PRO A 4 11.55 -0.43 2.40
N SER A 5 12.80 -0.44 2.85
CA SER A 5 13.66 -1.63 2.87
C SER A 5 12.96 -2.80 3.57
N ILE A 6 12.19 -3.61 2.82
CA ILE A 6 11.50 -4.77 3.38
C ILE A 6 12.59 -5.81 3.67
N SER A 7 12.89 -6.02 4.94
CA SER A 7 13.85 -7.04 5.39
C SER A 7 13.17 -8.40 5.40
N GLY A 8 13.44 -9.23 4.38
CA GLY A 8 12.84 -10.56 4.27
C GLY A 8 13.11 -11.48 5.47
N ARG A 9 14.29 -11.33 6.12
CA ARG A 9 14.61 -12.08 7.35
C ARG A 9 13.71 -11.67 8.53
N MET A 10 13.40 -10.39 8.65
CA MET A 10 12.50 -9.89 9.69
C MET A 10 11.07 -10.37 9.42
N THR A 11 10.58 -10.24 8.18
CA THR A 11 9.22 -10.68 7.82
C THR A 11 9.02 -12.18 8.05
N GLY A 12 10.00 -13.00 7.69
CA GLY A 12 9.97 -14.44 7.95
C GLY A 12 9.95 -14.78 9.45
N ALA A 13 10.81 -14.13 10.25
CA ALA A 13 10.87 -14.34 11.69
C ALA A 13 9.55 -13.96 12.39
N LEU A 14 8.97 -12.81 12.02
CA LEU A 14 7.72 -12.31 12.59
C LEU A 14 6.50 -13.17 12.20
N THR A 15 6.53 -13.74 10.99
CA THR A 15 5.51 -14.68 10.48
C THR A 15 5.53 -15.98 11.29
N LEU A 16 6.71 -16.56 11.50
CA LEU A 16 6.87 -17.78 12.32
C LEU A 16 6.47 -17.54 13.77
N TYR A 17 6.90 -16.41 14.35
CA TYR A 17 6.51 -16.00 15.69
C TYR A 17 4.98 -15.92 15.80
N SER A 18 4.30 -15.18 14.92
CA SER A 18 2.84 -15.04 14.96
C SER A 18 2.12 -16.39 14.80
N ALA A 19 2.65 -17.32 14.01
CA ALA A 19 2.10 -18.67 13.89
C ALA A 19 2.18 -19.48 15.20
N THR A 20 3.30 -19.39 15.92
CA THR A 20 3.43 -20.06 17.23
C THR A 20 2.47 -19.48 18.27
N PHE A 21 2.26 -18.17 18.28
CA PHE A 21 1.30 -17.51 19.18
C PHE A 21 -0.16 -17.85 18.85
N MET A 22 -0.51 -18.03 17.57
CA MET A 22 -1.84 -18.52 17.18
C MET A 22 -2.10 -19.95 17.68
N ARG A 23 -1.10 -20.84 17.62
CA ARG A 23 -1.21 -22.20 18.17
C ARG A 23 -1.37 -22.18 19.69
N TYR A 24 -0.61 -21.32 20.37
CA TYR A 24 -0.71 -21.17 21.83
C TYR A 24 -2.09 -20.62 22.25
N ALA A 25 -2.60 -19.59 21.57
CA ALA A 25 -3.89 -18.97 21.87
C ALA A 25 -5.10 -19.92 21.77
N MET A 26 -5.01 -20.97 20.94
CA MET A 26 -6.01 -22.04 20.86
C MET A 26 -5.75 -23.21 21.81
N ALA A 27 -4.53 -23.35 22.34
CA ALA A 27 -4.13 -24.46 23.23
C ALA A 27 -4.24 -24.12 24.72
N VAL A 28 -4.27 -22.84 25.11
CA VAL A 28 -4.56 -22.44 26.50
C VAL A 28 -6.06 -22.54 26.80
N THR A 29 -6.42 -23.04 27.99
CA THR A 29 -7.82 -23.18 28.44
C THR A 29 -8.10 -22.21 29.59
N PRO A 30 -9.12 -21.34 29.48
CA PRO A 30 -10.02 -21.14 28.35
C PRO A 30 -9.34 -20.46 27.13
N ALA A 31 -9.73 -20.84 25.92
CA ALA A 31 -9.14 -20.33 24.67
C ALA A 31 -9.36 -18.82 24.52
N ASN A 32 -8.29 -18.09 24.18
CA ASN A 32 -8.32 -16.63 24.08
C ASN A 32 -8.39 -16.18 22.61
N TYR A 33 -9.62 -16.11 22.09
CA TYR A 33 -9.90 -15.76 20.70
C TYR A 33 -9.48 -14.34 20.30
N LEU A 34 -9.38 -13.40 21.26
CA LEU A 34 -8.93 -12.03 20.99
C LEU A 34 -7.45 -11.99 20.62
N LEU A 35 -6.60 -12.72 21.36
CA LEU A 35 -5.18 -12.84 21.03
C LEU A 35 -4.98 -13.62 19.72
N PHE A 36 -5.76 -14.67 19.50
CA PHE A 36 -5.75 -15.38 18.22
C PHE A 36 -6.07 -14.45 17.04
N GLY A 37 -7.14 -13.66 17.13
CA GLY A 37 -7.53 -12.70 16.08
C GLY A 37 -6.46 -11.63 15.83
N CYS A 38 -5.88 -11.06 16.89
CA CYS A 38 -4.78 -10.12 16.78
C CYS A 38 -3.57 -10.72 16.05
N HIS A 39 -3.14 -11.93 16.43
CA HIS A 39 -2.00 -12.59 15.78
C HIS A 39 -2.32 -13.06 14.36
N ALA A 40 -3.57 -13.41 14.05
CA ALA A 40 -4.00 -13.76 12.70
C ALA A 40 -3.95 -12.57 11.74
N ILE A 41 -4.39 -11.39 12.18
CA ILE A 41 -4.31 -10.15 11.39
C ILE A 41 -2.84 -9.76 11.18
N ASN A 42 -2.01 -9.82 12.24
CA ASN A 42 -0.58 -9.57 12.16
C ASN A 42 0.12 -10.53 11.18
N PHE A 43 -0.17 -11.83 11.27
CA PHE A 43 0.35 -12.86 10.37
C PHE A 43 -0.08 -12.62 8.92
N SER A 44 -1.35 -12.29 8.69
CA SER A 44 -1.88 -12.03 7.34
C SER A 44 -1.22 -10.81 6.70
N SER A 45 -1.05 -9.72 7.45
CA SER A 45 -0.36 -8.52 6.95
C SER A 45 1.11 -8.79 6.61
N GLN A 46 1.80 -9.62 7.42
CA GLN A 46 3.20 -10.00 7.20
C GLN A 46 3.35 -10.96 6.00
N LEU A 47 2.39 -11.86 5.79
CA LEU A 47 2.35 -12.72 4.60
C LEU A 47 2.15 -11.91 3.32
N VAL A 48 1.25 -10.93 3.31
CA VAL A 48 1.05 -10.05 2.15
C VAL A 48 2.29 -9.21 1.88
N GLN A 49 2.94 -8.67 2.91
CA GLN A 49 4.22 -7.96 2.74
C GLN A 49 5.34 -8.89 2.24
N GLY A 50 5.43 -10.11 2.77
CA GLY A 50 6.39 -11.13 2.32
C GLY A 50 6.14 -11.58 0.87
N TYR A 51 4.88 -11.73 0.48
CA TYR A 51 4.50 -12.02 -0.90
C TYR A 51 4.91 -10.89 -1.83
N ARG A 52 4.66 -9.63 -1.46
CA ARG A 52 5.11 -8.46 -2.24
C ARG A 52 6.63 -8.39 -2.34
N TYR A 53 7.35 -8.78 -1.29
CA TYR A 53 8.80 -8.88 -1.30
C TYR A 53 9.30 -9.97 -2.26
N LEU A 54 8.74 -11.18 -2.19
CA LEU A 54 9.09 -12.28 -3.10
C LEU A 54 8.76 -11.94 -4.55
N ASN A 55 7.63 -11.29 -4.80
CA ASN A 55 7.24 -10.88 -6.15
C ASN A 55 8.21 -9.83 -6.72
N TYR A 56 8.71 -8.91 -5.89
CA TYR A 56 9.68 -7.90 -6.27
C TYR A 56 11.09 -8.47 -6.54
N TRP A 57 11.57 -9.40 -5.70
CA TRP A 57 12.94 -9.91 -5.75
C TRP A 57 13.13 -11.18 -6.59
N ASN A 58 12.17 -12.11 -6.59
CA ASN A 58 12.30 -13.42 -7.27
C ASN A 58 11.47 -13.55 -8.56
N PHE A 59 10.30 -12.90 -8.67
CA PHE A 59 9.38 -13.08 -9.81
C PHE A 59 9.39 -11.93 -10.83
N GLY A 60 10.50 -11.16 -10.93
CA GLY A 60 10.62 -10.10 -11.94
C GLY A 60 9.80 -8.84 -11.67
N GLY A 61 9.11 -8.73 -10.52
CA GLY A 61 8.34 -7.56 -10.13
C GLY A 61 9.15 -6.27 -9.93
N ARG A 62 10.48 -6.34 -10.02
CA ARG A 62 11.37 -5.18 -10.02
C ARG A 62 11.11 -4.25 -11.21
N GLU A 63 10.99 -4.82 -12.42
CA GLU A 63 10.67 -4.05 -13.63
C GLU A 63 9.24 -3.52 -13.58
N ALA A 64 8.27 -4.35 -13.18
CA ALA A 64 6.88 -3.94 -13.02
C ALA A 64 6.69 -2.85 -11.96
N SER A 65 7.48 -2.88 -10.88
CA SER A 65 7.46 -1.85 -9.85
C SER A 65 8.12 -0.54 -10.29
N LEU A 66 9.11 -0.60 -11.20
CA LEU A 66 9.73 0.59 -11.79
C LEU A 66 8.78 1.23 -12.81
N ALA A 67 8.14 0.42 -13.66
CA ALA A 67 7.08 0.86 -14.58
C ALA A 67 5.88 1.45 -13.82
N GLY A 68 5.36 0.75 -12.81
CA GLY A 68 4.24 1.24 -12.00
C GLY A 68 4.56 2.50 -11.17
N LYS A 69 5.82 2.74 -10.81
CA LYS A 69 6.24 4.03 -10.19
C LYS A 69 6.24 5.16 -11.22
N ALA A 70 6.69 4.89 -12.45
CA ALA A 70 6.64 5.86 -13.53
C ALA A 70 5.19 6.19 -13.93
N ASP A 71 4.31 5.20 -13.97
CA ASP A 71 2.89 5.38 -14.29
C ASP A 71 2.12 6.08 -13.17
N MET A 72 2.41 5.78 -11.90
CA MET A 72 1.84 6.52 -10.76
C MET A 72 2.32 7.97 -10.73
N ALA A 73 3.61 8.24 -11.00
CA ALA A 73 4.13 9.59 -11.08
C ALA A 73 3.52 10.38 -12.26
N LYS A 74 3.30 9.71 -13.41
CA LYS A 74 2.58 10.28 -14.54
C LYS A 74 1.12 10.58 -14.22
N HIS A 75 0.41 9.67 -13.55
CA HIS A 75 -0.98 9.87 -13.15
C HIS A 75 -1.14 10.98 -12.10
N GLU A 76 -0.20 11.11 -11.17
CA GLU A 76 -0.19 12.20 -10.20
C GLU A 76 0.08 13.55 -10.87
N ALA A 77 1.03 13.60 -11.81
CA ALA A 77 1.33 14.80 -12.60
C ALA A 77 0.16 15.19 -13.53
N LEU A 78 -0.47 14.22 -14.21
CA LEU A 78 -1.66 14.44 -15.04
C LEU A 78 -2.86 14.89 -14.21
N GLY A 79 -3.08 14.29 -13.04
CA GLY A 79 -4.14 14.71 -12.12
C GLY A 79 -3.95 16.12 -11.56
N ALA A 80 -2.70 16.53 -11.33
CA ALA A 80 -2.37 17.90 -10.95
C ALA A 80 -2.58 18.90 -12.11
N ALA A 81 -2.20 18.53 -13.33
CA ALA A 81 -2.40 19.34 -14.52
C ALA A 81 -3.89 19.51 -14.88
N ASP A 82 -4.71 18.45 -14.76
CA ASP A 82 -6.15 18.50 -15.05
C ASP A 82 -6.91 19.39 -14.05
N LYS A 83 -6.50 19.39 -12.78
CA LYS A 83 -7.03 20.31 -11.76
C LYS A 83 -6.64 21.76 -12.03
N ALA A 84 -5.41 22.01 -12.49
CA ALA A 84 -4.96 23.36 -12.85
C ALA A 84 -5.70 23.90 -14.09
N GLY A 85 -5.89 23.05 -15.12
CA GLY A 85 -6.65 23.38 -16.32
C GLY A 85 -8.10 23.77 -16.01
N LYS A 86 -8.82 22.93 -15.25
CA LYS A 86 -10.20 23.21 -14.84
C LYS A 86 -10.33 24.49 -14.00
N LYS A 87 -9.33 24.81 -13.17
CA LYS A 87 -9.32 26.05 -12.37
C LYS A 87 -9.08 27.29 -13.25
N LEU A 88 -8.22 27.20 -14.25
CA LEU A 88 -8.00 28.28 -15.23
C LEU A 88 -9.24 28.52 -16.09
N GLU A 89 -9.92 27.46 -16.51
CA GLU A 89 -11.16 27.54 -17.30
C GLU A 89 -12.30 28.19 -16.51
N GLN A 90 -12.49 27.79 -15.24
CA GLN A 90 -13.44 28.44 -14.34
C GLN A 90 -13.14 29.91 -14.09
N VAL A 91 -11.85 30.29 -14.01
CA VAL A 91 -11.44 31.70 -13.86
C VAL A 91 -11.69 32.45 -15.16
N ALA A 92 -11.39 31.87 -16.32
CA ALA A 92 -11.62 32.47 -17.62
C ALA A 92 -13.12 32.70 -17.89
N ASP A 93 -13.99 31.77 -17.54
CA ASP A 93 -15.44 31.92 -17.69
C ASP A 93 -16.02 32.96 -16.73
N LYS A 94 -15.50 33.04 -15.50
CA LYS A 94 -15.84 34.13 -14.57
C LYS A 94 -15.40 35.50 -15.10
N VAL A 95 -14.20 35.58 -15.70
CA VAL A 95 -13.70 36.84 -16.29
C VAL A 95 -14.53 37.23 -17.51
N LYS A 96 -14.91 36.29 -18.37
CA LYS A 96 -15.79 36.56 -19.52
C LYS A 96 -17.21 36.96 -19.11
N GLY A 97 -17.75 36.37 -18.03
CA GLY A 97 -19.05 36.74 -17.48
C GLY A 97 -19.05 38.10 -16.76
N ALA A 98 -17.88 38.58 -16.32
CA ALA A 98 -17.72 39.85 -15.61
C ALA A 98 -17.24 41.02 -16.50
N ILE A 99 -16.97 40.79 -17.80
CA ILE A 99 -16.71 41.86 -18.78
C ILE A 99 -18.06 42.17 -19.47
N PRO A 100 -18.79 43.22 -19.04
CA PRO A 100 -19.90 43.74 -19.84
C PRO A 100 -19.35 44.32 -21.15
N LYS A 101 -20.08 44.11 -22.25
CA LYS A 101 -19.92 44.87 -23.50
C LYS A 101 -20.21 46.35 -23.27
#